data_AF-A0A5K1DJ03-F1
#
_entry.id   AF-A0A5K1DJ03-F1
#
_cell.length_a   1.000
_cell.length_b   1.000
_cell.length_c   1.000
_cell.angle_alpha   90.00
_cell.angle_beta   90.00
_cell.angle_gamma   90.00
#
_symmetry.space_group_name_H-M   'P 1'
#
loop_
_entity.id
_entity.type
_entity.pdbx_description
1 polymer ?
#
loop_
_entity_poly.entity_id
_entity_poly.type
_entity_poly.pdbx_seq_one_letter_code
_entity_poly.pdbx_strand_id
1 'polypeptide(L)'
;VHVIDGTSEQPTYEFDAIRLELELFSPALADKPFIVAFNKIDLSEASERWASFEQDLLARGIRPFCMSAMNRQGSYEVICAAYELLKKARQSSPEVE
;
A
#
# COMPACT_ATOMS: atom_id res chain seq x y z
N VAL A 1 -3.90 -2.89 4.54
CA VAL A 1 -3.44 -1.66 3.86
C VAL A 1 -2.02 -1.39 4.34
N HIS A 2 -1.06 -1.33 3.44
CA HIS A 2 0.33 -1.00 3.75
C HIS A 2 0.52 0.49 3.50
N VAL A 3 0.79 1.26 4.56
CA VAL A 3 1.00 2.70 4.45
C VAL A 3 2.50 2.98 4.48
N ILE A 4 3.00 3.71 3.48
CA ILE A 4 4.39 4.11 3.34
C ILE A 4 4.50 5.60 3.60
N ASP A 5 5.51 6.01 4.34
CA ASP A 5 5.83 7.42 4.53
C ASP A 5 6.62 7.95 3.34
N GLY A 6 6.01 8.82 2.52
CA GLY A 6 6.69 9.38 1.35
C GLY A 6 7.88 10.29 1.67
N THR A 7 7.97 10.77 2.91
CA THR A 7 9.11 11.58 3.37
C THR A 7 10.30 10.75 3.82
N SER A 8 10.16 9.43 3.96
CA SER A 8 11.28 8.54 4.26
C SER A 8 12.36 8.64 3.19
N GLU A 9 13.63 8.53 3.60
CA GLU A 9 14.79 8.51 2.72
C GLU A 9 14.69 7.39 1.67
N GLN A 10 14.08 6.25 2.03
CA GLN A 10 14.07 5.03 1.23
C GLN A 10 12.71 4.30 1.29
N PRO A 11 11.63 4.88 0.72
CA PRO A 11 10.27 4.37 0.87
C PRO A 11 10.09 2.96 0.27
N THR A 12 10.80 2.66 -0.83
CA THR A 12 10.78 1.33 -1.46
C THR A 12 11.43 0.28 -0.56
N TYR A 13 12.54 0.61 0.11
CA TYR A 13 13.21 -0.32 1.03
C TYR A 13 12.42 -0.54 2.31
N GLU A 14 11.78 0.50 2.86
CA GLU A 14 10.88 0.35 4.00
C GLU A 14 9.70 -0.57 3.68
N PHE A 15 9.12 -0.43 2.47
CA PHE A 15 8.10 -1.35 2.00
C PHE A 15 8.58 -2.80 2.01
N ASP A 16 9.77 -3.07 1.46
CA ASP A 16 10.33 -4.42 1.41
C ASP A 16 10.68 -4.97 2.79
N ALA A 17 11.21 -4.13 3.69
CA ALA A 17 11.53 -4.50 5.06
C ALA A 17 10.27 -4.94 5.82
N ILE A 18 9.20 -4.16 5.79
CA ILE A 18 7.93 -4.51 6.45
C ILE A 18 7.32 -5.77 5.83
N ARG A 19 7.44 -5.96 4.51
CA ARG A 19 6.95 -7.18 3.84
C ARG A 19 7.71 -8.42 4.32
N LEU A 20 9.03 -8.32 4.46
CA LEU A 20 9.86 -9.41 5.00
C LEU A 20 9.51 -9.68 6.46
N GLU A 21 9.35 -8.66 7.29
CA GLU A 21 8.94 -8.81 8.70
C GLU A 21 7.60 -9.54 8.83
N LEU A 22 6.62 -9.21 7.98
CA LEU A 22 5.32 -9.89 7.96
C LEU A 22 5.43 -11.36 7.59
N GLU A 23 6.28 -11.69 6.60
CA GLU A 23 6.53 -13.07 6.18
C GLU A 23 7.22 -13.89 7.27
N LEU A 24 8.21 -13.30 7.95
CA LEU A 24 8.91 -13.92 9.08
C LEU A 24 8.00 -14.11 10.29
N PHE A 25 7.06 -13.19 10.53
CA PHE A 25 6.10 -13.31 11.63
C PHE A 25 5.02 -14.35 11.35
N SER A 26 4.42 -14.34 10.15
CA SER A 26 3.39 -15.30 9.77
C SER A 26 3.21 -15.35 8.24
N PRO A 27 3.47 -16.49 7.58
CA PRO A 27 3.23 -16.65 6.14
C PRO A 27 1.79 -16.31 5.74
N ALA A 28 0.82 -16.66 6.59
CA ALA A 28 -0.59 -16.36 6.36
C ALA A 28 -0.92 -14.85 6.37
N LEU A 29 -0.07 -13.99 6.95
CA LEU A 29 -0.20 -12.53 6.82
C LEU A 29 0.47 -12.01 5.54
N ALA A 30 1.58 -12.61 5.12
CA ALA A 30 2.25 -12.24 3.88
C ALA A 30 1.35 -12.51 2.66
N ASP A 31 0.58 -13.60 2.67
CA ASP A 31 -0.33 -13.99 1.58
C ASP A 31 -1.61 -13.15 1.50
N LYS A 32 -1.92 -12.35 2.53
CA LYS A 32 -3.16 -11.57 2.54
C LYS A 32 -3.13 -10.53 1.42
N PRO A 33 -4.25 -10.37 0.69
CA PRO A 33 -4.35 -9.32 -0.31
C PRO A 33 -4.18 -7.95 0.37
N PHE A 34 -3.35 -7.10 -0.24
CA PHE A 34 -3.02 -5.78 0.29
C PHE A 34 -3.10 -4.71 -0.78
N ILE A 35 -3.14 -3.46 -0.32
CA ILE A 35 -2.95 -2.26 -1.14
C ILE A 35 -1.81 -1.46 -0.53
N VAL A 36 -1.08 -0.72 -1.36
CA VAL A 36 -0.01 0.18 -0.92
C VAL A 36 -0.49 1.61 -1.02
N ALA A 37 -0.37 2.37 0.08
CA ALA A 37 -0.74 3.77 0.18
C ALA A 37 0.50 4.59 0.53
N PHE A 38 1.01 5.36 -0.42
CA PHE A 38 2.10 6.30 -0.25
C PHE A 38 1.56 7.61 0.34
N ASN A 39 1.89 7.86 1.59
CA ASN A 39 1.33 8.94 2.39
C ASN A 39 2.22 10.20 2.37
N LYS A 40 1.63 11.33 2.77
CA LYS A 40 2.26 12.65 2.92
C LYS A 40 2.62 13.38 1.62
N ILE A 41 1.87 13.17 0.53
CA ILE A 41 2.12 13.87 -0.76
C ILE A 41 2.06 15.40 -0.64
N ASP A 42 1.42 15.90 0.41
CA ASP A 42 1.38 17.32 0.74
C ASP A 42 2.76 17.95 0.98
N LEU A 43 3.78 17.13 1.27
CA LEU A 43 5.17 17.56 1.42
C LEU A 43 5.93 17.41 0.09
N SER A 44 6.73 18.41 -0.25
CA SER A 44 7.47 18.47 -1.52
C SER A 44 8.38 17.26 -1.70
N GLU A 45 9.07 16.84 -0.64
CA GLU A 45 9.98 15.69 -0.64
C GLU A 45 9.27 14.39 -1.02
N ALA A 46 8.03 14.21 -0.56
CA ALA A 46 7.22 13.04 -0.89
C ALA A 46 6.70 13.11 -2.33
N SER A 47 6.25 14.28 -2.76
CA SER A 47 5.74 14.52 -4.13
C SER A 47 6.81 14.23 -5.19
N GLU A 48 8.05 14.66 -4.96
CA GLU A 48 9.18 14.41 -5.86
C GLU A 48 9.52 12.91 -5.97
N ARG A 49 9.37 12.16 -4.88
CA ARG A 49 9.67 10.72 -4.82
C ARG A 49 8.54 9.84 -5.36
N TRP A 50 7.31 10.35 -5.40
CA TRP A 50 6.13 9.58 -5.82
C TRP A 50 6.32 8.93 -7.19
N ALA A 51 6.80 9.67 -8.20
CA ALA A 51 6.92 9.15 -9.55
C ALA A 51 7.86 7.93 -9.66
N SER A 52 9.00 7.98 -8.97
CA SER A 52 9.95 6.84 -8.94
C SER A 52 9.35 5.65 -8.19
N PHE A 53 8.75 5.90 -7.02
CA PHE A 53 8.13 4.86 -6.22
C PHE A 53 6.96 4.18 -6.96
N GLU A 54 6.11 4.95 -7.63
CA GLU A 54 5.01 4.44 -8.43
C GLU A 54 5.52 3.53 -9.56
N GLN A 55 6.55 3.96 -10.29
CA GLN A 55 7.15 3.17 -11.37
C GLN A 55 7.74 1.85 -10.85
N ASP A 56 8.48 1.89 -9.72
CA ASP A 56 9.08 0.71 -9.12
C ASP A 56 8.03 -0.33 -8.70
N LEU A 57 6.94 0.11 -8.08
CA LEU A 57 5.88 -0.79 -7.65
C LEU A 57 5.04 -1.30 -8.83
N LEU A 58 4.77 -0.46 -9.83
CA LEU A 58 4.08 -0.88 -11.05
C LEU A 58 4.88 -1.95 -11.81
N ALA A 59 6.21 -1.84 -11.86
CA ALA A 59 7.09 -2.85 -12.44
C ALA A 59 6.99 -4.20 -11.70
N ARG A 60 6.62 -4.18 -10.42
CA ARG A 60 6.36 -5.37 -9.58
C ARG A 60 4.91 -5.86 -9.66
N GLY A 61 4.08 -5.25 -10.51
CA GLY A 61 2.65 -5.58 -10.66
C GLY A 61 1.77 -5.07 -9.52
N ILE A 62 2.29 -4.21 -8.65
CA ILE A 62 1.56 -3.61 -7.53
C ILE A 62 1.20 -2.19 -7.92
N ARG A 63 -0.08 -1.84 -7.88
CA ARG A 63 -0.52 -0.45 -8.08
C ARG A 63 -0.55 0.29 -6.74
N PRO A 64 0.38 1.22 -6.46
CA PRO A 64 0.27 2.06 -5.28
C PRO A 64 -0.76 3.17 -5.49
N PHE A 65 -1.23 3.71 -4.37
CA PHE A 65 -2.06 4.90 -4.32
C PHE A 65 -1.31 6.00 -3.58
N CYS A 66 -1.42 7.23 -4.03
CA CYS A 66 -0.87 8.38 -3.32
C CYS A 66 -1.96 9.04 -2.46
N MET A 67 -1.63 9.44 -1.23
CA MET A 67 -2.58 10.10 -0.34
C MET A 67 -1.91 11.09 0.62
N SER A 68 -2.66 12.12 1.03
CA SER A 68 -2.32 12.94 2.18
C SER A 68 -3.38 12.70 3.25
N ALA A 69 -3.01 11.98 4.30
CA ALA A 69 -3.90 11.77 5.45
C ALA A 69 -4.29 13.10 6.13
N MET A 70 -3.37 14.08 6.13
CA MET A 70 -3.60 15.41 6.72
C MET A 70 -4.62 16.21 5.90
N ASN A 71 -4.45 16.25 4.57
CA ASN A 71 -5.33 17.01 3.67
C ASN A 71 -6.55 16.21 3.18
N ARG A 72 -6.68 14.94 3.61
CA ARG A 72 -7.67 13.95 3.14
C ARG A 72 -7.64 13.65 1.64
N GLN A 73 -6.65 14.16 0.91
CA GLN A 73 -6.45 13.89 -0.51
C GLN A 73 -6.08 12.42 -0.74
N GLY A 74 -6.66 11.76 -1.74
CA GLY A 74 -6.33 10.36 -2.08
C GLY A 74 -6.85 9.30 -1.09
N SER A 75 -7.36 9.72 0.06
CA SER A 75 -7.79 8.82 1.14
C SER A 75 -9.04 8.03 0.76
N TYR A 76 -9.95 8.65 0.00
CA TYR A 76 -11.18 8.00 -0.45
C TYR A 76 -10.89 6.89 -1.45
N GLU A 77 -9.96 7.11 -2.38
CA GLU A 77 -9.54 6.14 -3.38
C GLU A 77 -8.91 4.90 -2.72
N VAL A 78 -8.07 5.11 -1.70
CA VAL A 78 -7.49 4.01 -0.89
C VAL A 78 -8.58 3.20 -0.20
N ILE A 79 -9.60 3.86 0.38
CA ILE A 79 -10.72 3.19 1.05
C ILE A 79 -11.55 2.38 0.04
N CYS A 80 -11.89 2.97 -1.11
CA CYS A 80 -12.61 2.28 -2.17
C CYS A 80 -11.83 1.06 -2.68
N ALA A 81 -10.53 1.20 -2.91
CA ALA A 81 -9.67 0.10 -3.33
C ALA A 81 -9.60 -1.01 -2.27
N ALA A 82 -9.47 -0.65 -0.99
CA ALA A 82 -9.48 -1.62 0.12
C ALA A 82 -10.82 -2.37 0.19
N TYR A 83 -11.93 -1.66 0.03
CA TYR A 83 -13.27 -2.24 0.05
C TYR A 83 -13.47 -3.24 -1.10
N GLU A 84 -13.12 -2.86 -2.33
CA GLU A 84 -13.21 -3.75 -3.50
C GLU A 84 -12.33 -4.98 -3.35
N LEU A 85 -11.12 -4.81 -2.81
CA LEU A 85 -10.22 -5.93 -2.54
C LEU A 85 -10.81 -6.90 -1.51
N LEU A 86 -11.36 -6.38 -0.42
CA LEU A 86 -12.02 -7.19 0.61
C LEU A 86 -13.24 -7.92 0.06
N LYS A 87 -14.06 -7.24 -0.75
CA LYS A 87 -15.23 -7.84 -1.39
C LYS A 87 -14.84 -9.02 -2.28
N LYS A 88 -13.79 -8.87 -3.10
CA LYS A 88 -13.25 -9.94 -3.94
C LYS A 88 -12.72 -11.11 -3.11
N ALA A 89 -11.94 -10.82 -2.06
CA ALA A 89 -11.36 -11.85 -1.18
C ALA A 89 -12.43 -12.68 -0.44
N ARG A 90 -13.54 -12.04 -0.04
CA ARG A 90 -14.71 -12.71 0.54
C ARG A 90 -15.50 -13.54 -0.46
N GLN A 91 -15.57 -13.09 -1.73
CA GLN A 91 -16.25 -13.85 -2.78
C GLN A 91 -15.45 -15.08 -3.24
N SER A 92 -14.11 -15.03 -3.16
CA SER A 92 -13.23 -16.14 -3.51
C SER A 92 -13.04 -17.17 -2.38
N SER A 93 -13.41 -16.81 -1.14
CA SER A 93 -13.42 -17.71 0.01
C SER A 93 -14.88 -17.95 0.38
N PRO A 94 -15.57 -18.98 -0.16
CA PRO A 94 -16.89 -19.30 0.35
C PRO A 94 -16.75 -19.51 1.86
N GLU A 95 -17.64 -18.88 2.63
CA GLU A 95 -17.72 -19.08 4.08
C GLU A 95 -17.67 -20.58 4.37
N VAL A 96 -16.60 -21.04 5.00
CA VAL A 96 -16.63 -22.32 5.69
C VAL A 96 -17.39 -22.03 6.98
N GLU A 97 -18.66 -22.41 6.97
CA GLU A 97 -19.55 -22.49 8.12
C GLU A 97 -18.93 -23.31 9.27
#